data_AF-A0A939Z8W7-F1
#
_entry.id   AF-A0A939Z8W7-F1
#
_cell.length_a   1.000
_cell.length_b   1.000
_cell.length_c   1.000
_cell.angle_alpha   90.00
_cell.angle_beta   90.00
_cell.angle_gamma   90.00
#
_symmetry.space_group_name_H-M   'P 1'
#
loop_
_entity.id
_entity.type
_entity.pdbx_description
1 polymer ?
#
loop_
_entity_poly.entity_id
_entity_poly.type
_entity_poly.pdbx_seq_one_letter_code
_entity_poly.pdbx_strand_id
1 'polypeptide(L)'
;MNNVGGNNKVYPLKMRPVYKDYLWGGENLHKIYGKGPEFIAESWEASDNAAGKSVIDNGILKGKTIGEAAEILGSDLLGAEKEFPMLFKLIDAHDRLSIQVHPDDEYAFRHENGSNGKTEFWYVLHAEPGAKLICGFKEDTPKCKLEEAIKNGTVEDLLNSVEVSAGDVFYIPAGTIHGIGKGIIVAEIQECSDVTYRVYDYNRRDKNGNTRPLHIDKALEVVNLKSLAGLERVVCREHRDGSNNVREIISSKYFNVCTIDIKKKMKAETDGNCRIVFCISGEGTINGESFKAGDTYLLPAEIGKYKIKGNCKVIVAGKGDNFYAPIPEVIKSKTKQFSRFTVRDDILKGEKGEYPYSFVRIKSGVTVLPVYEGKIVTIRQYRHAFRNFLYELPAGVIDEGETPEETAIRELYEETGFKAEKAEYLGPFYPSPGATDEVIHLFSAECTERDQQHLEKSELINVCIMEEAEFAEKIAKNKILHGGALAAYLKYRLKNN
;
A
#
# COMPACT_ATOMS: atom_id res chain seq x y z
N MET A 1 -18.27 -11.39 34.44
CA MET A 1 -19.00 -12.49 33.76
C MET A 1 -20.23 -11.91 33.11
N ASN A 2 -20.23 -11.82 31.78
CA ASN A 2 -21.38 -12.06 30.92
C ASN A 2 -20.79 -12.39 29.53
N ASN A 3 -20.68 -13.69 29.30
CA ASN A 3 -20.32 -14.28 28.02
C ASN A 3 -21.49 -14.03 27.06
N VAL A 4 -21.23 -13.32 25.95
CA VAL A 4 -22.10 -13.33 24.78
C VAL A 4 -21.29 -13.95 23.65
N GLY A 5 -21.56 -15.24 23.38
CA GLY A 5 -20.99 -15.93 22.24
C GLY A 5 -21.68 -15.52 20.94
N GLY A 6 -20.90 -15.36 19.85
CA GLY A 6 -21.41 -15.33 18.48
C GLY A 6 -20.87 -14.19 17.58
N ASN A 7 -19.67 -14.35 17.02
CA ASN A 7 -19.26 -14.03 15.64
C ASN A 7 -19.52 -12.67 14.94
N ASN A 8 -19.99 -11.59 15.56
CA ASN A 8 -20.21 -10.31 14.84
C ASN A 8 -19.61 -9.09 15.56
N LYS A 9 -18.28 -9.01 15.65
CA LYS A 9 -17.60 -7.79 16.14
C LYS A 9 -17.41 -6.73 15.05
N VAL A 10 -17.38 -7.15 13.79
CA VAL A 10 -17.20 -6.29 12.61
C VAL A 10 -18.33 -6.47 11.60
N TYR A 11 -18.67 -5.41 10.86
CA TYR A 11 -19.73 -5.38 9.86
C TYR A 11 -19.40 -4.31 8.80
N PRO A 12 -19.99 -4.35 7.58
CA PRO A 12 -19.78 -3.32 6.57
C PRO A 12 -20.18 -1.93 7.11
N LEU A 13 -19.23 -1.02 7.17
CA LEU A 13 -19.42 0.32 7.69
C LEU A 13 -19.89 1.24 6.56
N LYS A 14 -21.18 1.60 6.55
CA LYS A 14 -21.71 2.58 5.60
C LYS A 14 -21.12 3.94 5.93
N MET A 15 -20.48 4.57 4.96
CA MET A 15 -19.83 5.86 5.14
C MET A 15 -20.79 7.01 4.82
N ARG A 16 -20.79 8.02 5.68
CA ARG A 16 -21.35 9.34 5.43
C ARG A 16 -20.18 10.30 5.14
N PRO A 17 -20.12 10.89 3.94
CA PRO A 17 -18.99 11.70 3.52
C PRO A 17 -18.96 13.08 4.20
N VAL A 18 -17.82 13.76 4.07
CA VAL A 18 -17.70 15.20 4.35
C VAL A 18 -17.73 15.96 3.03
N TYR A 19 -18.58 16.97 2.93
CA TYR A 19 -18.69 17.80 1.73
C TYR A 19 -17.80 19.04 1.83
N LYS A 20 -17.16 19.40 0.71
CA LYS A 20 -16.42 20.66 0.56
C LYS A 20 -17.07 21.52 -0.51
N ASP A 21 -17.25 22.80 -0.19
CA ASP A 21 -17.75 23.81 -1.11
C ASP A 21 -16.59 24.71 -1.54
N TYR A 22 -16.13 24.51 -2.77
CA TYR A 22 -15.07 25.30 -3.39
C TYR A 22 -15.60 26.01 -4.64
N LEU A 23 -14.89 27.06 -5.07
CA LEU A 23 -15.30 27.95 -6.18
C LEU A 23 -15.64 27.25 -7.50
N TRP A 24 -15.12 26.04 -7.72
CA TRP A 24 -15.30 25.26 -8.94
C TRP A 24 -16.38 24.17 -8.82
N GLY A 25 -17.03 24.05 -7.67
CA GLY A 25 -18.02 23.01 -7.39
C GLY A 25 -19.30 23.14 -8.19
N GLY A 26 -20.04 22.03 -8.27
CA GLY A 26 -21.19 21.86 -9.14
C GLY A 26 -22.37 21.17 -8.47
N GLU A 27 -23.37 20.88 -9.30
CA GLU A 27 -24.63 20.24 -8.92
C GLU A 27 -24.72 18.78 -9.40
N ASN A 28 -23.72 18.27 -10.11
CA ASN A 28 -23.82 16.97 -10.76
C ASN A 28 -23.75 15.82 -9.75
N LEU A 29 -22.94 15.93 -8.68
CA LEU A 29 -22.97 14.94 -7.60
C LEU A 29 -24.35 14.85 -6.93
N HIS A 30 -25.04 15.98 -6.77
CA HIS A 30 -26.41 16.01 -6.27
C HIS A 30 -27.38 15.38 -7.29
N LYS A 31 -27.30 15.77 -8.56
CA LYS A 31 -28.20 15.27 -9.62
C LYS A 31 -28.05 13.78 -9.92
N ILE A 32 -26.81 13.27 -9.95
CA ILE A 32 -26.51 11.89 -10.34
C ILE A 32 -26.62 10.94 -9.15
N TYR A 33 -26.11 11.35 -7.98
CA TYR A 33 -26.00 10.46 -6.81
C TYR A 33 -26.85 10.88 -5.61
N GLY A 34 -27.51 12.04 -5.65
CA GLY A 34 -28.24 12.59 -4.51
C GLY A 34 -27.32 12.96 -3.34
N LYS A 35 -26.05 13.31 -3.63
CA LYS A 35 -25.05 13.61 -2.62
C LYS A 35 -25.05 15.09 -2.24
N GLY A 36 -25.08 15.34 -0.93
CA GLY A 36 -24.84 16.64 -0.33
C GLY A 36 -25.88 17.71 -0.66
N PRO A 37 -25.60 18.95 -0.24
CA PRO A 37 -26.29 20.15 -0.74
C PRO A 37 -26.29 20.21 -2.27
N GLU A 38 -27.11 21.11 -2.83
CA GLU A 38 -27.25 21.27 -4.27
C GLU A 38 -25.92 21.64 -4.97
N PHE A 39 -25.05 22.41 -4.31
CA PHE A 39 -23.73 22.78 -4.84
C PHE A 39 -22.61 22.25 -3.94
N ILE A 40 -21.78 21.37 -4.48
CA ILE A 40 -20.60 20.80 -3.81
C ILE A 40 -19.45 20.61 -4.79
N ALA A 41 -18.22 20.79 -4.30
CA ALA A 41 -17.00 20.59 -5.07
C ALA A 41 -16.43 19.20 -4.82
N GLU A 42 -16.33 18.80 -3.55
CA GLU A 42 -15.80 17.49 -3.16
C GLU A 42 -16.72 16.78 -2.19
N SER A 43 -16.76 15.46 -2.30
CA SER A 43 -17.36 14.55 -1.33
C SER A 43 -16.29 13.57 -0.86
N TRP A 44 -15.82 13.74 0.37
CA TRP A 44 -14.79 12.88 0.96
C TRP A 44 -15.46 11.62 1.51
N GLU A 45 -15.46 10.56 0.70
CA GLU A 45 -16.20 9.32 0.88
C GLU A 45 -15.63 8.45 2.01
N ALA A 46 -14.31 8.34 2.07
CA ALA A 46 -13.60 7.68 3.16
C ALA A 46 -12.31 8.44 3.47
N SER A 47 -12.31 9.11 4.61
CA SER A 47 -11.22 9.97 5.06
C SER A 47 -11.07 9.91 6.57
N ASP A 48 -9.83 9.78 7.05
CA ASP A 48 -9.47 10.09 8.44
C ASP A 48 -8.53 11.30 8.55
N ASN A 49 -8.35 12.02 7.43
CA ASN A 49 -7.52 13.22 7.39
C ASN A 49 -8.13 14.33 8.25
N ALA A 50 -7.29 15.06 8.99
CA ALA A 50 -7.71 16.14 9.88
C ALA A 50 -8.52 17.26 9.19
N ALA A 51 -8.27 17.50 7.90
CA ALA A 51 -9.01 18.49 7.11
C ALA A 51 -10.48 18.07 6.85
N GLY A 52 -10.82 16.78 6.97
CA GLY A 52 -12.18 16.30 6.82
C GLY A 52 -12.29 14.82 7.14
N LYS A 53 -12.94 14.46 8.24
CA LYS A 53 -13.11 13.07 8.67
C LYS A 53 -14.50 12.54 8.32
N SER A 54 -14.56 11.48 7.52
CA SER A 54 -15.82 10.78 7.20
C SER A 54 -16.32 10.04 8.44
N VAL A 55 -17.64 9.86 8.54
CA VAL A 55 -18.29 9.24 9.70
C VAL A 55 -19.13 8.03 9.31
N ILE A 56 -19.25 7.07 10.21
CA ILE A 56 -20.02 5.84 10.00
C ILE A 56 -21.52 6.13 10.19
N ASP A 57 -22.38 5.64 9.30
CA ASP A 57 -23.82 5.92 9.30
C ASP A 57 -24.72 4.75 9.75
N ASN A 58 -24.13 3.57 10.00
CA ASN A 58 -24.87 2.37 10.40
C ASN A 58 -24.23 1.61 11.58
N GLY A 59 -25.04 0.74 12.18
CA GLY A 59 -24.64 -0.17 13.26
C GLY A 59 -24.19 0.51 14.56
N ILE A 60 -23.45 -0.25 15.38
CA ILE A 60 -23.03 0.16 16.73
C ILE A 60 -21.98 1.28 16.75
N LEU A 61 -21.23 1.47 15.66
CA LEU A 61 -20.24 2.53 15.48
C LEU A 61 -20.81 3.78 14.79
N LYS A 62 -22.13 3.83 14.57
CA LYS A 62 -22.78 5.00 13.95
C LYS A 62 -22.40 6.29 14.67
N GLY A 63 -22.05 7.31 13.90
CA GLY A 63 -21.63 8.63 14.37
C GLY A 63 -20.14 8.77 14.63
N LYS A 64 -19.37 7.68 14.65
CA LYS A 64 -17.91 7.71 14.85
C LYS A 64 -17.16 8.00 13.56
N THR A 65 -15.98 8.61 13.67
CA THR A 65 -15.03 8.71 12.56
C THR A 65 -14.33 7.37 12.29
N ILE A 66 -13.61 7.25 11.16
CA ILE A 66 -12.76 6.09 10.89
C ILE A 66 -11.69 5.94 11.98
N GLY A 67 -11.01 7.02 12.39
CA GLY A 67 -10.01 6.98 13.47
C GLY A 67 -10.58 6.52 14.81
N GLU A 68 -11.74 7.04 15.23
CA GLU A 68 -12.39 6.59 16.47
C GLU A 68 -12.83 5.11 16.40
N ALA A 69 -13.23 4.63 15.22
CA ALA A 69 -13.51 3.22 15.01
C ALA A 69 -12.23 2.37 15.04
N ALA A 70 -11.11 2.88 14.52
CA ALA A 70 -9.81 2.24 14.58
C ALA A 70 -9.27 2.14 16.01
N GLU A 71 -9.52 3.13 16.87
CA GLU A 71 -9.17 3.05 18.30
C GLU A 71 -9.93 1.92 19.03
N ILE A 72 -11.16 1.60 18.58
CA ILE A 72 -12.01 0.57 19.19
C ILE A 72 -11.70 -0.83 18.63
N LEU A 73 -11.53 -0.92 17.32
CA LEU A 73 -11.40 -2.19 16.59
C LEU A 73 -9.93 -2.59 16.35
N GLY A 74 -9.00 -1.63 16.35
CA GLY A 74 -7.59 -1.86 16.08
C GLY A 74 -7.36 -2.57 14.75
N SER A 75 -6.59 -3.67 14.81
CA SER A 75 -6.31 -4.54 13.66
C SER A 75 -7.55 -5.16 13.05
N ASP A 76 -8.66 -5.30 13.79
CA ASP A 76 -9.91 -5.84 13.22
C ASP A 76 -10.46 -4.93 12.11
N LEU A 77 -10.20 -3.60 12.20
CA LEU A 77 -10.55 -2.62 11.17
C LEU A 77 -9.45 -2.50 10.13
N LEU A 78 -8.24 -2.13 10.54
CA LEU A 78 -7.17 -1.67 9.65
C LEU A 78 -6.23 -2.78 9.16
N GLY A 79 -6.28 -3.96 9.77
CA GLY A 79 -5.32 -5.02 9.50
C GLY A 79 -3.94 -4.70 10.06
N ALA A 80 -2.91 -4.82 9.22
CA ALA A 80 -1.53 -4.50 9.59
C ALA A 80 -1.22 -2.99 9.62
N GLU A 81 -2.09 -2.16 9.04
CA GLU A 81 -1.91 -0.71 9.02
C GLU A 81 -2.21 -0.10 10.39
N LYS A 82 -1.37 0.84 10.84
CA LYS A 82 -1.57 1.56 12.11
C LYS A 82 -2.59 2.70 11.98
N GLU A 83 -2.68 3.28 10.79
CA GLU A 83 -3.54 4.42 10.48
C GLU A 83 -4.28 4.14 9.16
N PHE A 84 -5.38 4.85 8.92
CA PHE A 84 -6.12 4.66 7.68
C PHE A 84 -5.29 5.12 6.46
N PRO A 85 -5.01 4.23 5.50
CA PRO A 85 -3.86 4.43 4.60
C PRO A 85 -4.10 5.36 3.41
N MET A 86 -5.35 5.79 3.17
CA MET A 86 -5.72 6.51 1.95
C MET A 86 -6.86 7.48 2.17
N LEU A 87 -7.09 8.31 1.16
CA LEU A 87 -8.21 9.22 1.07
C LEU A 87 -8.96 8.96 -0.23
N PHE A 88 -10.27 8.73 -0.13
CA PHE A 88 -11.15 8.57 -1.27
C PHE A 88 -12.15 9.73 -1.34
N LYS A 89 -12.14 10.45 -2.47
CA LYS A 89 -13.04 11.57 -2.77
C LYS A 89 -13.81 11.34 -4.07
N LEU A 90 -14.94 12.01 -4.18
CA LEU A 90 -15.55 12.36 -5.46
C LEU A 90 -15.35 13.85 -5.68
N ILE A 91 -14.93 14.25 -6.88
CA ILE A 91 -14.69 15.64 -7.28
C ILE A 91 -15.68 15.97 -8.39
N ASP A 92 -16.46 17.04 -8.23
CA ASP A 92 -17.37 17.60 -9.26
C ASP A 92 -16.80 18.91 -9.81
N ALA A 93 -16.08 18.79 -10.92
CA ALA A 93 -15.46 19.93 -11.57
C ALA A 93 -16.48 20.64 -12.48
N HIS A 94 -17.33 21.49 -11.93
CA HIS A 94 -18.21 22.35 -12.74
C HIS A 94 -17.41 23.41 -13.51
N ASP A 95 -16.37 23.93 -12.87
CA ASP A 95 -15.34 24.73 -13.52
C ASP A 95 -13.96 24.09 -13.34
N ARG A 96 -12.97 24.58 -14.08
CA ARG A 96 -11.61 24.06 -14.12
C ARG A 96 -10.94 24.16 -12.75
N LEU A 97 -10.33 23.09 -12.26
CA LEU A 97 -9.49 23.12 -11.06
C LEU A 97 -8.13 23.75 -11.39
N SER A 98 -7.43 24.23 -10.36
CA SER A 98 -6.09 24.79 -10.54
C SER A 98 -5.12 23.78 -11.13
N ILE A 99 -4.12 24.27 -11.86
CA ILE A 99 -2.95 23.48 -12.23
C ILE A 99 -2.05 23.34 -11.01
N GLN A 100 -1.69 22.11 -10.68
CA GLN A 100 -0.98 21.79 -9.46
C GLN A 100 -0.02 20.61 -9.65
N VAL A 101 0.83 20.44 -8.65
CA VAL A 101 1.76 19.31 -8.51
C VAL A 101 1.84 18.91 -7.04
N HIS A 102 2.12 17.63 -6.80
CA HIS A 102 2.20 17.05 -5.46
C HIS A 102 3.61 16.53 -5.17
N PRO A 103 4.12 16.68 -3.94
CA PRO A 103 5.39 16.08 -3.53
C PRO A 103 5.27 14.56 -3.33
N ASP A 104 6.42 13.89 -3.34
CA ASP A 104 6.56 12.51 -2.85
C ASP A 104 6.68 12.47 -1.32
N ASP A 105 6.77 11.25 -0.77
CA ASP A 105 6.83 11.01 0.67
C ASP A 105 8.04 11.67 1.33
N GLU A 106 9.21 11.59 0.70
CA GLU A 106 10.46 12.12 1.26
C GLU A 106 10.42 13.65 1.34
N TYR A 107 9.96 14.32 0.26
CA TYR A 107 9.86 15.76 0.23
C TYR A 107 8.77 16.26 1.18
N ALA A 108 7.59 15.64 1.18
CA ALA A 108 6.48 16.01 2.04
C ALA A 108 6.85 15.86 3.53
N PHE A 109 7.50 14.75 3.91
CA PHE A 109 7.91 14.53 5.28
C PHE A 109 8.82 15.65 5.80
N ARG A 110 9.78 16.10 4.99
CA ARG A 110 10.74 17.16 5.35
C ARG A 110 10.15 18.57 5.35
N HIS A 111 9.22 18.88 4.44
CA HIS A 111 8.78 20.26 4.17
C HIS A 111 7.34 20.56 4.62
N GLU A 112 6.57 19.53 5.00
CA GLU A 112 5.14 19.61 5.34
C GLU A 112 4.84 18.90 6.67
N ASN A 113 5.71 19.09 7.66
CA ASN A 113 5.53 18.65 9.05
C ASN A 113 5.28 17.14 9.20
N GLY A 114 6.04 16.31 8.47
CA GLY A 114 5.90 14.85 8.53
C GLY A 114 4.71 14.30 7.74
N SER A 115 4.05 15.10 6.90
CA SER A 115 2.97 14.62 6.02
C SER A 115 3.46 13.59 5.00
N ASN A 116 2.55 12.72 4.57
CA ASN A 116 2.76 11.83 3.43
C ASN A 116 2.84 12.62 2.12
N GLY A 117 3.43 12.00 1.10
CA GLY A 117 3.30 12.43 -0.29
C GLY A 117 1.86 12.36 -0.77
N LYS A 118 1.64 12.73 -2.02
CA LYS A 118 0.29 12.71 -2.61
C LYS A 118 0.31 12.20 -4.04
N THR A 119 0.53 10.90 -4.17
CA THR A 119 0.21 10.11 -5.36
C THR A 119 -1.29 9.87 -5.44
N GLU A 120 -1.84 10.02 -6.64
CA GLU A 120 -3.28 9.97 -6.88
C GLU A 120 -3.65 9.01 -8.01
N PHE A 121 -4.93 8.69 -8.03
CA PHE A 121 -5.58 7.86 -9.01
C PHE A 121 -6.96 8.42 -9.30
N TRP A 122 -7.30 8.55 -10.57
CA TRP A 122 -8.60 9.06 -10.99
C TRP A 122 -9.33 8.04 -11.86
N TYR A 123 -10.58 7.77 -11.47
CA TYR A 123 -11.57 7.09 -12.31
C TYR A 123 -12.63 8.10 -12.76
N VAL A 124 -12.76 8.32 -14.07
CA VAL A 124 -13.75 9.26 -14.61
C VAL A 124 -15.14 8.63 -14.49
N LEU A 125 -15.97 9.15 -13.58
CA LEU A 125 -17.35 8.70 -13.38
C LEU A 125 -18.29 9.33 -14.42
N HIS A 126 -18.04 10.59 -14.76
CA HIS A 126 -18.82 11.37 -15.71
C HIS A 126 -17.93 12.38 -16.43
N ALA A 127 -18.22 12.63 -17.71
CA ALA A 127 -17.55 13.65 -18.51
C ALA A 127 -18.54 14.21 -19.54
N GLU A 128 -18.66 15.53 -19.61
CA GLU A 128 -19.37 16.24 -20.69
C GLU A 128 -18.62 16.10 -22.02
N PRO A 129 -19.31 16.19 -23.18
CA PRO A 129 -18.65 16.15 -24.49
C PRO A 129 -17.53 17.21 -24.60
N GLY A 130 -16.33 16.76 -24.99
CA GLY A 130 -15.15 17.63 -25.10
C GLY A 130 -14.47 17.99 -23.77
N ALA A 131 -14.90 17.41 -22.64
CA ALA A 131 -14.25 17.60 -21.35
C ALA A 131 -12.82 17.01 -21.35
N LYS A 132 -11.88 17.70 -20.71
CA LYS A 132 -10.45 17.37 -20.76
C LYS A 132 -9.81 17.33 -19.38
N LEU A 133 -8.92 16.36 -19.17
CA LEU A 133 -7.97 16.35 -18.07
C LEU A 133 -6.61 16.85 -18.54
N ILE A 134 -5.86 17.43 -17.62
CA ILE A 134 -4.47 17.81 -17.83
C ILE A 134 -3.60 16.84 -17.04
N CYS A 135 -2.67 16.17 -17.71
CA CYS A 135 -1.76 15.19 -17.10
C CYS A 135 -0.37 15.23 -17.75
N GLY A 136 0.58 15.85 -17.07
CA GLY A 136 1.97 16.01 -17.48
C GLY A 136 2.19 17.07 -18.56
N PHE A 137 3.44 17.17 -19.03
CA PHE A 137 3.81 18.04 -20.15
C PHE A 137 3.59 17.35 -21.49
N LYS A 138 3.31 18.13 -22.55
CA LYS A 138 3.27 17.62 -23.94
C LYS A 138 4.65 17.15 -24.41
N GLU A 139 5.68 17.87 -23.99
CA GLU A 139 7.08 17.68 -24.35
C GLU A 139 7.96 17.86 -23.11
N ASP A 140 9.17 17.30 -23.13
CA ASP A 140 10.18 17.57 -22.10
C ASP A 140 10.37 19.08 -21.97
N THR A 141 10.11 19.61 -20.78
CA THR A 141 10.00 21.05 -20.55
C THR A 141 11.11 21.53 -19.62
N PRO A 142 12.09 22.31 -20.08
CA PRO A 142 13.11 22.86 -19.20
C PRO A 142 12.49 23.75 -18.09
N LYS A 143 13.11 23.73 -16.91
CA LYS A 143 12.63 24.50 -15.73
C LYS A 143 12.41 25.99 -16.04
N CYS A 144 13.35 26.61 -16.75
CA CYS A 144 13.26 28.02 -17.13
C CYS A 144 12.03 28.34 -18.01
N LYS A 145 11.63 27.42 -18.90
CA LYS A 145 10.45 27.57 -19.75
C LYS A 145 9.17 27.51 -18.93
N LEU A 146 9.12 26.63 -17.93
CA LEU A 146 8.00 26.57 -16.99
C LEU A 146 7.91 27.86 -16.14
N GLU A 147 9.03 28.34 -15.61
CA GLU A 147 9.09 29.60 -14.85
C GLU A 147 8.60 30.81 -15.65
N GLU A 148 9.00 30.90 -16.92
CA GLU A 148 8.54 31.95 -17.83
C GLU A 148 7.04 31.84 -18.10
N ALA A 149 6.53 30.63 -18.38
CA ALA A 149 5.12 30.41 -18.63
C ALA A 149 4.25 30.72 -17.39
N ILE A 150 4.75 30.45 -16.18
CA ILE A 150 4.08 30.83 -14.93
C ILE A 150 3.97 32.35 -14.81
N LYS A 151 5.07 33.08 -15.03
CA LYS A 151 5.10 34.55 -14.98
C LYS A 151 4.15 35.19 -15.99
N ASN A 152 4.06 34.60 -17.18
CA ASN A 152 3.24 35.10 -18.28
C ASN A 152 1.79 34.59 -18.26
N GLY A 153 1.44 33.65 -17.37
CA GLY A 153 0.10 33.05 -17.30
C GLY A 153 -0.22 32.10 -18.46
N THR A 154 0.79 31.55 -19.13
CA THR A 154 0.67 30.69 -20.32
C THR A 154 1.03 29.22 -20.05
N VAL A 155 1.01 28.79 -18.78
CA VAL A 155 1.41 27.43 -18.36
C VAL A 155 0.68 26.34 -19.15
N GLU A 156 -0.60 26.54 -19.44
CA GLU A 156 -1.44 25.58 -20.18
C GLU A 156 -0.89 25.20 -21.56
N ASP A 157 -0.16 26.10 -22.21
CA ASP A 157 0.41 25.86 -23.54
C ASP A 157 1.41 24.70 -23.51
N LEU A 158 2.05 24.47 -22.36
CA LEU A 158 3.03 23.42 -22.13
C LEU A 158 2.41 22.06 -21.76
N LEU A 159 1.16 22.04 -21.31
CA LEU A 159 0.57 20.88 -20.61
C LEU A 159 -0.20 19.94 -21.53
N ASN A 160 -0.01 18.64 -21.35
CA ASN A 160 -0.72 17.62 -22.09
C ASN A 160 -2.19 17.59 -21.65
N SER A 161 -3.09 17.90 -22.59
CA SER A 161 -4.54 17.96 -22.35
C SER A 161 -5.24 16.86 -23.13
N VAL A 162 -5.96 16.00 -22.43
CA VAL A 162 -6.53 14.76 -22.96
C VAL A 162 -8.03 14.76 -22.76
N GLU A 163 -8.78 14.56 -23.84
CA GLU A 163 -10.25 14.42 -23.79
C GLU A 163 -10.61 13.11 -23.09
N VAL A 164 -11.64 13.13 -22.25
CA VAL A 164 -11.99 11.98 -21.41
C VAL A 164 -13.44 11.55 -21.55
N SER A 165 -13.68 10.28 -21.25
CA SER A 165 -15.02 9.68 -21.20
C SER A 165 -15.20 8.87 -19.91
N ALA A 166 -16.46 8.63 -19.53
CA ALA A 166 -16.77 7.80 -18.37
C ALA A 166 -16.11 6.41 -18.48
N GLY A 167 -15.38 6.01 -17.45
CA GLY A 167 -14.61 4.78 -17.40
C GLY A 167 -13.14 4.93 -17.81
N ASP A 168 -12.69 6.11 -18.24
CA ASP A 168 -11.26 6.41 -18.37
C ASP A 168 -10.58 6.46 -17.01
N VAL A 169 -9.29 6.15 -17.02
CA VAL A 169 -8.49 5.99 -15.81
C VAL A 169 -7.13 6.65 -15.96
N PHE A 170 -6.74 7.42 -14.95
CA PHE A 170 -5.44 8.09 -14.87
C PHE A 170 -4.75 7.75 -13.55
N TYR A 171 -3.44 7.51 -13.63
CA TYR A 171 -2.57 7.42 -12.47
C TYR A 171 -1.68 8.65 -12.46
N ILE A 172 -1.63 9.34 -11.32
CA ILE A 172 -0.94 10.61 -11.17
C ILE A 172 0.15 10.41 -10.09
N PRO A 173 1.35 9.94 -10.47
CA PRO A 173 2.50 9.89 -9.57
C PRO A 173 2.81 11.28 -9.00
N ALA A 174 3.30 11.32 -7.76
CA ALA A 174 3.94 12.51 -7.21
C ALA A 174 4.95 13.13 -8.21
N GLY A 175 4.98 14.46 -8.26
CA GLY A 175 5.74 15.25 -9.22
C GLY A 175 5.05 15.49 -10.57
N THR A 176 3.97 14.79 -10.87
CA THR A 176 3.21 15.03 -12.11
C THR A 176 2.46 16.36 -12.04
N ILE A 177 2.69 17.27 -12.97
CA ILE A 177 1.85 18.47 -13.11
C ILE A 177 0.50 18.09 -13.74
N HIS A 178 -0.61 18.51 -13.15
CA HIS A 178 -1.93 18.08 -13.59
C HIS A 178 -3.03 19.09 -13.23
N GLY A 179 -4.24 18.84 -13.73
CA GLY A 179 -5.44 19.60 -13.40
C GLY A 179 -6.70 18.98 -13.99
N ILE A 180 -7.83 19.12 -13.29
CA ILE A 180 -9.13 18.62 -13.72
C ILE A 180 -9.87 19.72 -14.46
N GLY A 181 -10.24 19.48 -15.72
CA GLY A 181 -11.05 20.41 -16.50
C GLY A 181 -12.52 20.41 -16.10
N LYS A 182 -13.27 21.37 -16.63
CA LYS A 182 -14.70 21.52 -16.37
C LYS A 182 -15.53 20.37 -16.96
N GLY A 183 -16.70 20.13 -16.38
CA GLY A 183 -17.68 19.14 -16.83
C GLY A 183 -17.30 17.69 -16.49
N ILE A 184 -16.51 17.46 -15.44
CA ILE A 184 -15.96 16.14 -15.11
C ILE A 184 -16.31 15.78 -13.66
N ILE A 185 -16.72 14.53 -13.45
CA ILE A 185 -16.73 13.91 -12.12
C ILE A 185 -15.69 12.80 -12.09
N VAL A 186 -14.76 12.88 -11.14
CA VAL A 186 -13.81 11.79 -10.88
C VAL A 186 -14.02 11.20 -9.49
N ALA A 187 -13.84 9.89 -9.39
CA ALA A 187 -13.48 9.22 -8.15
C ALA A 187 -11.95 9.31 -8.01
N GLU A 188 -11.49 10.07 -7.02
CA GLU A 188 -10.08 10.26 -6.69
C GLU A 188 -9.70 9.41 -5.48
N ILE A 189 -8.78 8.47 -5.68
CA ILE A 189 -8.16 7.69 -4.61
C ILE A 189 -6.71 8.14 -4.53
N GLN A 190 -6.29 8.55 -3.34
CA GLN A 190 -4.97 9.14 -3.14
C GLN A 190 -4.39 8.67 -1.81
N GLU A 191 -3.10 8.89 -1.63
CA GLU A 191 -2.47 8.82 -0.31
C GLU A 191 -3.23 9.73 0.69
N CYS A 192 -3.19 9.38 1.98
CA CYS A 192 -3.83 10.19 3.02
C CYS A 192 -3.02 11.48 3.27
N SER A 193 -3.14 12.44 2.35
CA SER A 193 -2.42 13.72 2.32
C SER A 193 -3.27 14.80 1.66
N ASP A 194 -3.13 16.05 2.08
CA ASP A 194 -3.79 17.20 1.45
C ASP A 194 -2.79 18.22 0.87
N VAL A 195 -1.51 17.83 0.78
CA VAL A 195 -0.43 18.71 0.32
C VAL A 195 -0.56 18.99 -1.17
N THR A 196 -0.72 20.26 -1.52
CA THR A 196 -0.94 20.70 -2.90
C THR A 196 -0.13 21.94 -3.24
N TYR A 197 0.76 21.85 -4.23
CA TYR A 197 1.49 23.01 -4.74
C TYR A 197 0.83 23.53 -6.01
N ARG A 198 0.07 24.60 -5.84
CA ARG A 198 -0.62 25.29 -6.93
C ARG A 198 0.35 26.11 -7.78
N VAL A 199 0.34 25.86 -9.09
CA VAL A 199 1.16 26.54 -10.08
C VAL A 199 0.38 27.63 -10.80
N TYR A 200 -0.89 27.37 -11.13
CA TYR A 200 -1.73 28.34 -11.83
C TYR A 200 -3.21 28.18 -11.46
N ASP A 201 -3.93 29.31 -11.33
CA ASP A 201 -5.33 29.32 -10.89
C ASP A 201 -6.27 30.15 -11.76
N TYR A 202 -5.88 30.43 -13.01
CA TYR A 202 -6.66 31.23 -13.96
C TYR A 202 -7.00 32.64 -13.44
N ASN A 203 -6.20 33.16 -12.50
CA ASN A 203 -6.42 34.45 -11.84
C ASN A 203 -7.83 34.61 -11.24
N ARG A 204 -8.44 33.49 -10.82
CA ARG A 204 -9.76 33.50 -10.17
C ARG A 204 -9.72 34.27 -8.87
N ARG A 205 -10.82 34.96 -8.59
CA ARG A 205 -11.02 35.75 -7.38
C ARG A 205 -12.18 35.19 -6.57
N ASP A 206 -12.00 35.15 -5.26
CA ASP A 206 -13.08 34.81 -4.33
C ASP A 206 -14.13 35.94 -4.24
N LYS A 207 -15.16 35.73 -3.41
CA LYS A 207 -16.23 36.72 -3.16
C LYS A 207 -15.71 38.06 -2.61
N ASN A 208 -14.51 38.08 -2.05
CA ASN A 208 -13.84 39.25 -1.48
C ASN A 208 -12.82 39.88 -2.44
N GLY A 209 -12.66 39.32 -3.66
CA GLY A 209 -11.72 39.81 -4.66
C GLY A 209 -10.30 39.25 -4.53
N ASN A 210 -10.02 38.33 -3.61
CA ASN A 210 -8.68 37.78 -3.39
C ASN A 210 -8.40 36.58 -4.31
N THR A 211 -7.16 36.48 -4.79
CA THR A 211 -6.67 35.29 -5.50
C THR A 211 -6.18 34.23 -4.51
N ARG A 212 -6.28 32.95 -4.87
CA ARG A 212 -5.73 31.87 -4.05
C ARG A 212 -4.20 31.85 -4.10
N PRO A 213 -3.52 31.41 -3.02
CA PRO A 213 -2.07 31.34 -3.00
C PRO A 213 -1.53 30.32 -4.01
N LEU A 214 -0.43 30.72 -4.65
CA LEU A 214 0.41 29.88 -5.50
C LEU A 214 1.66 29.46 -4.70
N HIS A 215 2.22 28.30 -5.04
CA HIS A 215 3.34 27.68 -4.31
C HIS A 215 4.49 27.40 -5.29
N ILE A 216 4.91 28.44 -6.01
CA ILE A 216 5.78 28.30 -7.19
C ILE A 216 7.12 27.65 -6.85
N ASP A 217 7.82 28.12 -5.81
CA ASP A 217 9.14 27.60 -5.45
C ASP A 217 9.08 26.10 -5.11
N LYS A 218 8.15 25.71 -4.22
CA LYS A 218 7.92 24.30 -3.86
C LYS A 218 7.50 23.46 -5.06
N ALA A 219 6.61 23.96 -5.91
CA ALA A 219 6.19 23.26 -7.12
C ALA A 219 7.36 22.97 -8.06
N LEU A 220 8.24 23.96 -8.24
CA LEU A 220 9.42 23.88 -9.10
C LEU A 220 10.52 22.95 -8.56
N GLU A 221 10.48 22.58 -7.28
CA GLU A 221 11.39 21.61 -6.68
C GLU A 221 10.92 20.16 -6.89
N VAL A 222 9.61 19.92 -6.93
CA VAL A 222 9.05 18.56 -6.99
C VAL A 222 8.54 18.16 -8.37
N VAL A 223 8.34 19.13 -9.28
CA VAL A 223 7.77 18.85 -10.60
C VAL A 223 8.69 17.97 -11.46
N ASN A 224 8.11 16.91 -12.00
CA ASN A 224 8.73 16.11 -13.05
C ASN A 224 8.55 16.82 -14.40
N LEU A 225 9.68 17.24 -14.99
CA LEU A 225 9.73 18.02 -16.22
C LEU A 225 9.69 17.17 -17.50
N LYS A 226 9.55 15.85 -17.38
CA LYS A 226 9.43 14.93 -18.52
C LYS A 226 8.03 14.93 -19.13
N SER A 227 7.97 14.69 -20.44
CA SER A 227 6.70 14.46 -21.13
C SER A 227 6.01 13.19 -20.62
N LEU A 228 4.69 13.25 -20.50
CA LEU A 228 3.83 12.09 -20.28
C LEU A 228 2.85 11.84 -21.44
N ALA A 229 3.03 12.53 -22.57
CA ALA A 229 2.14 12.39 -23.71
C ALA A 229 2.13 10.95 -24.25
N GLY A 230 0.95 10.33 -24.28
CA GLY A 230 0.74 8.94 -24.69
C GLY A 230 0.91 7.90 -23.58
N LEU A 231 1.25 8.33 -22.35
CA LEU A 231 1.44 7.48 -21.17
C LEU A 231 0.47 7.82 -20.03
N GLU A 232 -0.41 8.80 -20.22
CA GLU A 232 -1.27 9.33 -19.17
C GLU A 232 -2.41 8.39 -18.73
N ARG A 233 -2.87 7.51 -19.64
CA ARG A 233 -3.97 6.57 -19.37
C ARG A 233 -3.45 5.22 -18.90
N VAL A 234 -4.10 4.67 -17.88
CA VAL A 234 -3.76 3.35 -17.35
C VAL A 234 -4.32 2.25 -18.24
N VAL A 235 -3.46 1.35 -18.71
CA VAL A 235 -3.87 0.13 -19.43
C VAL A 235 -4.40 -0.88 -18.41
N CYS A 236 -5.72 -1.07 -18.42
CA CYS A 236 -6.40 -1.98 -17.50
C CYS A 236 -6.40 -3.41 -18.04
N ARG A 237 -6.40 -4.40 -17.13
CA ARG A 237 -6.63 -5.81 -17.49
C ARG A 237 -8.07 -6.17 -17.19
N GLU A 238 -8.73 -6.82 -18.14
CA GLU A 238 -10.11 -7.28 -17.96
C GLU A 238 -10.20 -8.79 -18.03
N HIS A 239 -11.00 -9.37 -17.13
CA HIS A 239 -11.31 -10.79 -17.11
C HIS A 239 -12.72 -11.03 -16.55
N ARG A 240 -13.20 -12.27 -16.69
CA ARG A 240 -14.50 -12.69 -16.13
C ARG A 240 -14.31 -13.51 -14.87
N ASP A 241 -15.06 -13.16 -13.83
CA ASP A 241 -15.30 -14.03 -12.67
C ASP A 241 -16.76 -14.50 -12.71
N GLY A 242 -16.96 -15.72 -13.21
CA GLY A 242 -18.28 -16.27 -13.50
C GLY A 242 -19.07 -15.37 -14.46
N SER A 243 -20.12 -14.71 -13.95
CA SER A 243 -20.96 -13.78 -14.72
C SER A 243 -20.55 -12.31 -14.60
N ASN A 244 -19.54 -12.00 -13.79
CA ASN A 244 -19.12 -10.64 -13.49
C ASN A 244 -17.95 -10.24 -14.39
N ASN A 245 -17.90 -8.97 -14.79
CA ASN A 245 -16.72 -8.42 -15.49
C ASN A 245 -15.84 -7.70 -14.47
N VAL A 246 -14.59 -8.12 -14.35
CA VAL A 246 -13.60 -7.50 -13.46
C VAL A 246 -12.61 -6.75 -14.33
N ARG A 247 -12.43 -5.47 -14.05
CA ARG A 247 -11.39 -4.63 -14.63
C ARG A 247 -10.41 -4.27 -13.54
N GLU A 248 -9.25 -4.93 -13.57
CA GLU A 248 -8.09 -4.59 -12.75
C GLU A 248 -7.49 -3.29 -13.30
N ILE A 249 -7.41 -2.30 -12.43
CA ILE A 249 -7.02 -0.97 -12.87
C ILE A 249 -5.56 -0.72 -12.51
N ILE A 250 -5.23 -0.76 -11.22
CA ILE A 250 -3.86 -0.48 -10.77
C ILE A 250 -3.53 -1.30 -9.53
N SER A 251 -2.25 -1.68 -9.45
CA SER A 251 -1.61 -2.20 -8.24
C SER A 251 -0.34 -1.39 -8.00
N SER A 252 -0.24 -0.76 -6.83
CA SER A 252 0.88 0.10 -6.45
C SER A 252 1.19 -0.07 -4.96
N LYS A 253 2.32 0.49 -4.51
CA LYS A 253 2.68 0.49 -3.08
C LYS A 253 1.68 1.28 -2.20
N TYR A 254 0.90 2.19 -2.78
CA TYR A 254 0.02 3.09 -2.05
C TYR A 254 -1.41 2.56 -1.94
N PHE A 255 -1.95 2.10 -3.07
CA PHE A 255 -3.29 1.58 -3.18
C PHE A 255 -3.38 0.68 -4.40
N ASN A 256 -4.39 -0.19 -4.38
CA ASN A 256 -4.82 -0.92 -5.55
C ASN A 256 -6.30 -0.66 -5.79
N VAL A 257 -6.69 -0.71 -7.05
CA VAL A 257 -8.06 -0.38 -7.46
C VAL A 257 -8.51 -1.32 -8.56
N CYS A 258 -9.77 -1.73 -8.49
CA CYS A 258 -10.47 -2.39 -9.57
C CYS A 258 -11.87 -1.82 -9.73
N THR A 259 -12.52 -2.15 -10.86
CA THR A 259 -13.97 -2.04 -10.99
C THR A 259 -14.58 -3.39 -11.32
N ILE A 260 -15.79 -3.62 -10.80
CA ILE A 260 -16.51 -4.87 -11.03
C ILE A 260 -17.94 -4.57 -11.45
N ASP A 261 -18.33 -5.09 -12.61
CA ASP A 261 -19.71 -5.16 -13.06
C ASP A 261 -20.34 -6.47 -12.57
N ILE A 262 -21.18 -6.35 -11.56
CA ILE A 262 -21.81 -7.47 -10.83
C ILE A 262 -23.22 -7.64 -11.37
N LYS A 263 -23.50 -8.77 -12.01
CA LYS A 263 -24.83 -9.04 -12.59
C LYS A 263 -25.83 -9.66 -11.61
N LYS A 264 -25.33 -10.43 -10.65
CA LYS A 264 -26.19 -11.13 -9.66
C LYS A 264 -25.56 -11.23 -8.29
N LYS A 265 -24.32 -11.73 -8.23
CA LYS A 265 -23.56 -11.87 -6.99
C LYS A 265 -22.07 -11.96 -7.27
N MET A 266 -21.26 -11.54 -6.31
CA MET A 266 -19.83 -11.82 -6.24
C MET A 266 -19.47 -12.29 -4.83
N LYS A 267 -18.33 -12.95 -4.71
CA LYS A 267 -17.68 -13.22 -3.42
C LYS A 267 -16.25 -12.72 -3.53
N ALA A 268 -15.75 -12.14 -2.46
CA ALA A 268 -14.37 -11.66 -2.38
C ALA A 268 -13.92 -11.72 -0.93
N GLU A 269 -12.65 -11.39 -0.68
CA GLU A 269 -12.03 -11.41 0.63
C GLU A 269 -11.29 -10.09 0.88
N THR A 270 -11.23 -9.66 2.13
CA THR A 270 -10.47 -8.47 2.54
C THR A 270 -8.97 -8.75 2.61
N ASP A 271 -8.58 -10.02 2.70
CA ASP A 271 -7.20 -10.51 2.85
C ASP A 271 -6.47 -9.81 4.00
N GLY A 272 -7.15 -9.69 5.15
CA GLY A 272 -6.59 -9.04 6.34
C GLY A 272 -6.33 -7.54 6.18
N ASN A 273 -6.88 -6.89 5.15
CA ASN A 273 -6.74 -5.45 4.89
C ASN A 273 -8.11 -4.79 4.73
N CYS A 274 -8.28 -3.56 5.22
CA CYS A 274 -9.52 -2.84 5.01
C CYS A 274 -9.76 -2.56 3.51
N ARG A 275 -11.02 -2.61 3.07
CA ARG A 275 -11.41 -2.33 1.68
C ARG A 275 -12.49 -1.27 1.61
N ILE A 276 -12.36 -0.32 0.70
CA ILE A 276 -13.43 0.63 0.38
C ILE A 276 -14.19 0.11 -0.83
N VAL A 277 -15.52 0.12 -0.76
CA VAL A 277 -16.42 -0.25 -1.85
C VAL A 277 -17.34 0.93 -2.15
N PHE A 278 -17.25 1.49 -3.35
CA PHE A 278 -18.15 2.54 -3.82
C PHE A 278 -19.02 2.04 -4.96
N CYS A 279 -20.32 2.28 -4.87
CA CYS A 279 -21.26 1.90 -5.92
C CYS A 279 -21.35 2.99 -7.01
N ILE A 280 -20.78 2.71 -8.18
CA ILE A 280 -20.85 3.61 -9.35
C ILE A 280 -22.28 3.67 -9.90
N SER A 281 -22.94 2.51 -10.01
CA SER A 281 -24.29 2.42 -10.58
C SER A 281 -25.03 1.17 -10.08
N GLY A 282 -26.36 1.21 -10.16
CA GLY A 282 -27.24 0.12 -9.75
C GLY A 282 -27.46 0.08 -8.23
N GLU A 283 -27.86 -1.08 -7.74
CA GLU A 283 -28.20 -1.29 -6.33
C GLU A 283 -28.02 -2.76 -5.92
N GLY A 284 -27.94 -3.00 -4.62
CA GLY A 284 -27.71 -4.33 -4.09
C GLY A 284 -27.59 -4.39 -2.58
N THR A 285 -26.93 -5.44 -2.11
CA THR A 285 -26.58 -5.66 -0.71
C THR A 285 -25.14 -6.12 -0.57
N ILE A 286 -24.45 -5.66 0.47
CA ILE A 286 -23.11 -6.08 0.87
C ILE A 286 -23.19 -6.73 2.25
N ASN A 287 -22.95 -8.05 2.32
CA ASN A 287 -23.21 -8.87 3.52
C ASN A 287 -24.61 -8.66 4.15
N GLY A 288 -25.60 -8.29 3.34
CA GLY A 288 -26.98 -8.04 3.78
C GLY A 288 -27.34 -6.56 3.96
N GLU A 289 -26.35 -5.67 4.09
CA GLU A 289 -26.57 -4.22 4.17
C GLU A 289 -26.90 -3.65 2.78
N SER A 290 -28.01 -2.92 2.65
CA SER A 290 -28.45 -2.35 1.37
C SER A 290 -27.57 -1.18 0.92
N PHE A 291 -27.34 -1.09 -0.39
CA PHE A 291 -26.69 0.06 -1.00
C PHE A 291 -27.27 0.36 -2.38
N LYS A 292 -27.09 1.61 -2.82
CA LYS A 292 -27.40 2.08 -4.17
C LYS A 292 -26.25 2.90 -4.74
N ALA A 293 -26.35 3.27 -6.01
CA ALA A 293 -25.42 4.18 -6.66
C ALA A 293 -25.14 5.42 -5.79
N GLY A 294 -23.85 5.72 -5.59
CA GLY A 294 -23.38 6.79 -4.73
C GLY A 294 -23.05 6.35 -3.30
N ASP A 295 -23.48 5.19 -2.83
CA ASP A 295 -23.12 4.73 -1.48
C ASP A 295 -21.66 4.24 -1.43
N THR A 296 -20.98 4.55 -0.32
CA THR A 296 -19.64 4.06 0.01
C THR A 296 -19.70 3.21 1.28
N TYR A 297 -18.99 2.09 1.28
CA TYR A 297 -18.77 1.23 2.43
C TYR A 297 -17.29 1.04 2.70
N LEU A 298 -16.90 1.10 3.97
CA LEU A 298 -15.61 0.61 4.46
C LEU A 298 -15.82 -0.80 5.04
N LEU A 299 -15.06 -1.76 4.54
CA LEU A 299 -15.03 -3.14 5.01
C LEU A 299 -13.82 -3.31 5.96
N PRO A 300 -14.05 -3.55 7.26
CA PRO A 300 -13.01 -3.98 8.20
C PRO A 300 -12.20 -5.17 7.71
N ALA A 301 -10.90 -5.19 8.01
CA ALA A 301 -9.98 -6.27 7.69
C ALA A 301 -10.49 -7.65 8.14
N GLU A 302 -11.04 -7.73 9.36
CA GLU A 302 -11.51 -8.98 9.98
C GLU A 302 -12.84 -9.50 9.39
N ILE A 303 -13.51 -8.74 8.50
CA ILE A 303 -14.67 -9.29 7.75
C ILE A 303 -14.26 -10.54 6.97
N GLY A 304 -13.01 -10.62 6.52
CA GLY A 304 -12.53 -11.69 5.67
C GLY A 304 -13.41 -11.80 4.43
N LYS A 305 -14.15 -12.90 4.31
CA LYS A 305 -15.01 -13.19 3.17
C LYS A 305 -16.28 -12.35 3.19
N TYR A 306 -16.50 -11.60 2.13
CA TYR A 306 -17.72 -10.83 1.92
C TYR A 306 -18.41 -11.17 0.60
N LYS A 307 -19.68 -10.78 0.52
CA LYS A 307 -20.55 -11.05 -0.63
C LYS A 307 -21.34 -9.81 -1.00
N ILE A 308 -21.28 -9.46 -2.28
CA ILE A 308 -22.17 -8.47 -2.88
C ILE A 308 -23.24 -9.21 -3.70
N LYS A 309 -24.50 -8.80 -3.59
CA LYS A 309 -25.62 -9.29 -4.41
C LYS A 309 -26.35 -8.12 -5.02
N GLY A 310 -26.73 -8.22 -6.28
CA GLY A 310 -27.45 -7.17 -7.00
C GLY A 310 -27.02 -7.08 -8.45
N ASN A 311 -27.50 -6.05 -9.13
CA ASN A 311 -27.07 -5.65 -10.47
C ASN A 311 -26.45 -4.25 -10.36
N CYS A 312 -25.13 -4.18 -10.25
CA CYS A 312 -24.43 -2.95 -9.90
C CYS A 312 -22.99 -2.96 -10.43
N LYS A 313 -22.43 -1.75 -10.60
CA LYS A 313 -21.01 -1.56 -10.87
C LYS A 313 -20.37 -0.90 -9.67
N VAL A 314 -19.25 -1.45 -9.20
CA VAL A 314 -18.53 -0.94 -8.01
C VAL A 314 -17.07 -0.64 -8.31
N ILE A 315 -16.50 0.32 -7.57
CA ILE A 315 -15.05 0.48 -7.36
C ILE A 315 -14.71 -0.23 -6.05
N VAL A 316 -13.64 -1.02 -6.05
CA VAL A 316 -13.05 -1.57 -4.82
C VAL A 316 -11.61 -1.09 -4.70
N ALA A 317 -11.27 -0.50 -3.56
CA ALA A 317 -9.96 0.10 -3.27
C ALA A 317 -9.42 -0.30 -1.89
N GLY A 318 -8.11 -0.18 -1.67
CA GLY A 318 -7.44 -0.55 -0.41
C GLY A 318 -5.94 -0.86 -0.59
N LYS A 319 -5.25 -1.27 0.47
CA LYS A 319 -3.84 -1.71 0.45
C LYS A 319 -3.71 -3.24 0.41
N GLY A 320 -2.53 -3.72 0.02
CA GLY A 320 -2.16 -5.15 -0.04
C GLY A 320 -1.95 -5.69 -1.47
N ASP A 321 -1.06 -6.68 -1.62
CA ASP A 321 -0.59 -7.16 -2.93
C ASP A 321 -1.61 -8.02 -3.69
N ASN A 322 -2.68 -8.47 -3.02
CA ASN A 322 -3.69 -9.35 -3.58
C ASN A 322 -5.04 -8.64 -3.63
N PHE A 323 -5.27 -7.90 -4.70
CA PHE A 323 -6.62 -7.43 -5.02
C PHE A 323 -7.40 -8.49 -5.78
N TYR A 324 -6.73 -9.18 -6.73
CA TYR A 324 -7.33 -10.19 -7.61
C TYR A 324 -6.32 -11.22 -8.13
N ALA A 325 -5.24 -11.53 -7.43
CA ALA A 325 -4.67 -12.86 -7.64
C ALA A 325 -5.69 -13.82 -7.02
N PRO A 326 -6.51 -14.59 -7.78
CA PRO A 326 -7.35 -15.59 -7.15
C PRO A 326 -6.40 -16.52 -6.42
N ILE A 327 -6.42 -16.44 -5.08
CA ILE A 327 -5.68 -17.39 -4.25
C ILE A 327 -6.29 -18.74 -4.64
N PRO A 328 -5.51 -19.65 -5.25
CA PRO A 328 -6.06 -20.90 -5.71
C PRO A 328 -6.73 -21.62 -4.55
N GLU A 329 -7.97 -22.06 -4.74
CA GLU A 329 -8.70 -22.75 -3.67
C GLU A 329 -7.99 -24.06 -3.36
N VAL A 330 -7.66 -24.31 -2.09
CA VAL A 330 -7.12 -25.60 -1.65
C VAL A 330 -8.28 -26.60 -1.62
N ILE A 331 -8.40 -27.39 -2.69
CA ILE A 331 -9.44 -28.42 -2.83
C ILE A 331 -9.13 -29.63 -1.94
N LYS A 332 -7.85 -29.94 -1.83
CA LYS A 332 -7.35 -31.07 -1.03
C LYS A 332 -5.97 -30.72 -0.51
N SER A 333 -5.70 -31.10 0.72
CA SER A 333 -4.37 -30.98 1.32
C SER A 333 -3.95 -32.30 1.94
N LYS A 334 -2.68 -32.63 1.82
CA LYS A 334 -2.03 -33.71 2.55
C LYS A 334 -0.76 -33.16 3.19
N THR A 335 -0.51 -33.54 4.43
CA THR A 335 0.69 -33.15 5.15
C THR A 335 1.44 -34.37 5.64
N LYS A 336 2.77 -34.33 5.58
CA LYS A 336 3.64 -35.34 6.18
C LYS A 336 4.71 -34.66 7.03
N GLN A 337 4.63 -34.89 8.33
CA GLN A 337 5.62 -34.41 9.30
C GLN A 337 6.92 -35.19 9.16
N PHE A 338 8.03 -34.47 9.12
CA PHE A 338 9.39 -34.99 9.31
C PHE A 338 10.00 -34.28 10.53
N SER A 339 11.17 -34.73 10.98
CA SER A 339 11.81 -34.23 12.21
C SER A 339 11.72 -32.70 12.39
N ARG A 340 12.23 -31.92 11.43
CA ARG A 340 12.35 -30.45 11.53
C ARG A 340 11.42 -29.64 10.60
N PHE A 341 10.63 -30.29 9.76
CA PHE A 341 9.76 -29.63 8.79
C PHE A 341 8.58 -30.52 8.39
N THR A 342 7.56 -29.92 7.79
CA THR A 342 6.40 -30.65 7.26
C THR A 342 6.28 -30.44 5.77
N VAL A 343 6.20 -31.51 4.99
CA VAL A 343 5.86 -31.39 3.56
C VAL A 343 4.35 -31.29 3.44
N ARG A 344 3.88 -30.29 2.69
CA ARG A 344 2.46 -30.10 2.38
C ARG A 344 2.27 -30.22 0.87
N ASP A 345 1.39 -31.13 0.48
CA ASP A 345 0.96 -31.38 -0.90
C ASP A 345 -0.49 -30.94 -1.05
N ASP A 346 -0.71 -29.84 -1.75
CA ASP A 346 -2.02 -29.28 -2.01
C ASP A 346 -2.47 -29.58 -3.45
N ILE A 347 -3.76 -29.80 -3.65
CA ILE A 347 -4.41 -29.66 -4.96
C ILE A 347 -5.11 -28.31 -4.95
N LEU A 348 -4.59 -27.43 -5.78
CA LEU A 348 -5.05 -26.06 -5.94
C LEU A 348 -5.99 -25.98 -7.13
N LYS A 349 -7.08 -25.23 -7.01
CA LYS A 349 -7.95 -24.87 -8.13
C LYS A 349 -7.73 -23.40 -8.48
N GLY A 350 -6.97 -23.18 -9.56
CA GLY A 350 -6.85 -21.86 -10.18
C GLY A 350 -7.76 -21.73 -11.40
N GLU A 351 -7.65 -20.60 -12.10
CA GLU A 351 -8.48 -20.30 -13.27
C GLU A 351 -8.36 -21.33 -14.40
N LYS A 352 -7.17 -21.92 -14.55
CA LYS A 352 -6.85 -22.90 -15.60
C LYS A 352 -7.19 -24.35 -15.21
N GLY A 353 -7.86 -24.54 -14.07
CA GLY A 353 -8.23 -25.85 -13.54
C GLY A 353 -7.44 -26.24 -12.29
N GLU A 354 -7.54 -27.52 -11.95
CA GLU A 354 -6.89 -28.10 -10.77
C GLU A 354 -5.45 -28.52 -11.09
N TYR A 355 -4.52 -28.20 -10.19
CA TYR A 355 -3.11 -28.58 -10.31
C TYR A 355 -2.49 -28.84 -8.94
N PRO A 356 -1.48 -29.73 -8.85
CA PRO A 356 -0.77 -29.96 -7.61
C PRO A 356 0.21 -28.82 -7.30
N TYR A 357 0.36 -28.51 -6.02
CA TYR A 357 1.38 -27.60 -5.52
C TYR A 357 1.93 -28.11 -4.19
N SER A 358 3.23 -28.31 -4.14
CA SER A 358 3.91 -28.89 -2.97
C SER A 358 4.93 -27.90 -2.42
N PHE A 359 4.94 -27.74 -1.10
CA PHE A 359 5.91 -26.88 -0.42
C PHE A 359 6.24 -27.42 0.97
N VAL A 360 7.34 -26.94 1.54
CA VAL A 360 7.82 -27.34 2.85
C VAL A 360 7.46 -26.26 3.87
N ARG A 361 6.73 -26.67 4.90
CA ARG A 361 6.44 -25.87 6.10
C ARG A 361 7.68 -25.88 7.00
N ILE A 362 8.28 -24.72 7.20
CA ILE A 362 9.45 -24.53 8.07
C ILE A 362 9.11 -23.41 9.05
N LYS A 363 9.52 -23.56 10.31
CA LYS A 363 9.35 -22.49 11.32
C LYS A 363 10.10 -21.24 10.87
N SER A 364 9.55 -20.07 11.20
CA SER A 364 10.25 -18.80 10.98
C SER A 364 11.52 -18.73 11.84
N GLY A 365 12.51 -17.99 11.36
CA GLY A 365 13.81 -17.87 12.02
C GLY A 365 14.35 -16.45 11.96
N VAL A 366 15.57 -16.30 12.45
CA VAL A 366 16.29 -15.04 12.50
C VAL A 366 17.68 -15.19 11.88
N THR A 367 18.27 -14.08 11.45
CA THR A 367 19.71 -13.99 11.15
C THR A 367 20.20 -12.65 11.61
N VAL A 368 21.31 -12.63 12.36
CA VAL A 368 21.82 -11.43 13.02
C VAL A 368 23.18 -11.09 12.47
N LEU A 369 23.38 -9.85 12.04
CA LEU A 369 24.67 -9.27 11.68
C LEU A 369 25.26 -8.59 12.93
N PRO A 370 26.22 -9.23 13.61
CA PRO A 370 26.76 -8.69 14.84
C PRO A 370 28.01 -7.86 14.53
N VAL A 371 28.07 -6.66 15.10
CA VAL A 371 29.20 -5.75 14.97
C VAL A 371 29.87 -5.64 16.34
N TYR A 372 31.18 -5.86 16.40
CA TYR A 372 31.98 -5.75 17.61
C TYR A 372 33.24 -4.94 17.30
N GLU A 373 33.39 -3.78 17.95
CA GLU A 373 34.52 -2.85 17.71
C GLU A 373 34.71 -2.51 16.23
N GLY A 374 33.60 -2.32 15.50
CA GLY A 374 33.60 -2.04 14.06
C GLY A 374 33.91 -3.24 13.15
N LYS A 375 34.06 -4.44 13.71
CA LYS A 375 34.29 -5.69 12.97
C LYS A 375 33.04 -6.54 12.91
N ILE A 376 32.90 -7.35 11.87
CA ILE A 376 31.76 -8.26 11.73
C ILE A 376 32.10 -9.58 12.42
N VAL A 377 31.26 -9.98 13.37
CA VAL A 377 31.30 -11.31 13.98
C VAL A 377 30.59 -12.30 13.06
N THR A 378 31.29 -13.34 12.65
CA THR A 378 30.78 -14.39 11.77
C THR A 378 30.99 -15.75 12.42
N ILE A 379 30.33 -16.76 11.88
CA ILE A 379 30.53 -18.14 12.29
C ILE A 379 30.97 -18.99 11.09
N ARG A 380 31.81 -19.99 11.37
CA ARG A 380 32.05 -21.12 10.47
C ARG A 380 31.33 -22.34 11.01
N GLN A 381 30.23 -22.69 10.37
CA GLN A 381 29.36 -23.78 10.79
C GLN A 381 29.42 -24.94 9.79
N TYR A 382 29.47 -26.16 10.29
CA TYR A 382 29.28 -27.34 9.47
C TYR A 382 27.81 -27.48 9.07
N ARG A 383 27.53 -27.48 7.76
CA ARG A 383 26.20 -27.79 7.24
C ARG A 383 26.21 -29.16 6.60
N HIS A 384 25.56 -30.13 7.25
CA HIS A 384 25.56 -31.53 6.81
C HIS A 384 25.03 -31.71 5.37
N ALA A 385 24.06 -30.89 4.94
CA ALA A 385 23.52 -30.91 3.58
C ALA A 385 24.60 -30.66 2.50
N PHE A 386 25.60 -29.81 2.81
CA PHE A 386 26.74 -29.52 1.94
C PHE A 386 27.99 -30.33 2.29
N ARG A 387 27.95 -31.06 3.41
CA ARG A 387 29.09 -31.77 4.01
C ARG A 387 30.34 -30.89 4.13
N ASN A 388 30.16 -29.61 4.44
CA ASN A 388 31.22 -28.62 4.44
C ASN A 388 31.00 -27.54 5.52
N PHE A 389 32.07 -26.82 5.87
CA PHE A 389 32.02 -25.66 6.75
C PHE A 389 31.85 -24.38 5.93
N LEU A 390 30.71 -23.71 6.14
CA LEU A 390 30.37 -22.46 5.47
C LEU A 390 30.58 -21.27 6.40
N TYR A 391 30.90 -20.11 5.84
CA TYR A 391 30.84 -18.84 6.58
C TYR A 391 29.40 -18.35 6.58
N GLU A 392 28.88 -18.11 7.78
CA GLU A 392 27.50 -17.70 8.03
C GLU A 392 27.46 -16.61 9.10
N LEU A 393 26.27 -16.05 9.32
CA LEU A 393 25.96 -15.20 10.45
C LEU A 393 25.17 -16.02 11.46
N PRO A 394 25.21 -15.67 12.76
CA PRO A 394 24.41 -16.39 13.75
C PRO A 394 22.92 -16.31 13.43
N ALA A 395 22.25 -17.44 13.56
CA ALA A 395 20.89 -17.63 13.07
C ALA A 395 20.22 -18.83 13.74
N GLY A 396 18.94 -18.69 14.06
CA GLY A 396 18.16 -19.80 14.57
C GLY A 396 16.66 -19.61 14.44
N VAL A 397 15.93 -20.50 15.10
CA VAL A 397 14.48 -20.65 14.93
C VAL A 397 13.76 -19.87 16.03
N ILE A 398 12.67 -19.18 15.66
CA ILE A 398 11.83 -18.48 16.64
C ILE A 398 11.00 -19.53 17.39
N ASP A 399 11.18 -19.58 18.70
CA ASP A 399 10.43 -20.48 19.58
C ASP A 399 9.08 -19.90 20.00
N GLU A 400 8.20 -20.78 20.47
CA GLU A 400 6.84 -20.40 20.85
C GLU A 400 6.86 -19.43 22.04
N GLY A 401 6.33 -18.23 21.83
CA GLY A 401 6.29 -17.17 22.84
C GLY A 401 7.47 -16.19 22.81
N GLU A 402 8.48 -16.41 21.97
CA GLU A 402 9.54 -15.43 21.73
C GLU A 402 9.18 -14.43 20.62
N THR A 403 9.63 -13.19 20.77
CA THR A 403 9.67 -12.23 19.68
C THR A 403 10.90 -12.48 18.78
N PRO A 404 10.87 -12.08 17.50
CA PRO A 404 12.04 -12.22 16.63
C PRO A 404 13.29 -11.50 17.14
N GLU A 405 13.15 -10.41 17.90
CA GLU A 405 14.30 -9.71 18.50
C GLU A 405 14.90 -10.51 19.67
N GLU A 406 14.07 -11.08 20.55
CA GLU A 406 14.54 -11.94 21.64
C GLU A 406 15.27 -13.17 21.11
N THR A 407 14.71 -13.84 20.09
CA THR A 407 15.37 -14.96 19.40
C THR A 407 16.70 -14.51 18.79
N ALA A 408 16.75 -13.35 18.13
CA ALA A 408 17.99 -12.82 17.54
C ALA A 408 19.10 -12.63 18.59
N ILE A 409 18.77 -12.03 19.74
CA ILE A 409 19.73 -11.82 20.84
C ILE A 409 20.16 -13.16 21.45
N ARG A 410 19.23 -14.10 21.65
CA ARG A 410 19.51 -15.43 22.19
C ARG A 410 20.45 -16.23 21.28
N GLU A 411 20.11 -16.38 20.01
CA GLU A 411 20.89 -17.14 19.03
C GLU A 411 22.28 -16.53 18.82
N LEU A 412 22.37 -15.20 18.80
CA LEU A 412 23.66 -14.49 18.79
C LEU A 412 24.53 -14.93 19.99
N TYR A 413 23.97 -14.91 21.19
CA TYR A 413 24.69 -15.27 22.41
C TYR A 413 25.06 -16.75 22.46
N GLU A 414 24.13 -17.65 22.13
CA GLU A 414 24.36 -19.10 22.14
C GLU A 414 25.43 -19.51 21.13
N GLU A 415 25.32 -19.07 19.88
CA GLU A 415 26.23 -19.48 18.81
C GLU A 415 27.59 -18.78 18.85
N THR A 416 27.71 -17.58 19.42
CA THR A 416 28.96 -16.79 19.36
C THR A 416 29.59 -16.45 20.71
N GLY A 417 28.79 -16.48 21.78
CA GLY A 417 29.13 -15.95 23.10
C GLY A 417 29.03 -14.43 23.23
N PHE A 418 28.79 -13.68 22.14
CA PHE A 418 28.69 -12.22 22.21
C PHE A 418 27.34 -11.79 22.77
N LYS A 419 27.37 -10.75 23.62
CA LYS A 419 26.17 -10.11 24.16
C LYS A 419 25.85 -8.81 23.43
N ALA A 420 24.56 -8.59 23.21
CA ALA A 420 24.01 -7.34 22.72
C ALA A 420 22.76 -6.99 23.55
N GLU A 421 22.58 -5.71 23.88
CA GLU A 421 21.41 -5.25 24.64
C GLU A 421 20.14 -5.18 23.79
N LYS A 422 20.31 -4.94 22.49
CA LYS A 422 19.23 -4.75 21.53
C LYS A 422 19.65 -5.22 20.13
N ALA A 423 18.68 -5.61 19.32
CA ALA A 423 18.93 -5.92 17.91
C ALA A 423 18.04 -5.04 17.02
N GLU A 424 18.66 -4.35 16.08
CA GLU A 424 17.97 -3.47 15.14
C GLU A 424 17.38 -4.27 13.98
N TYR A 425 16.07 -4.16 13.78
CA TYR A 425 15.39 -4.87 12.71
C TYR A 425 15.75 -4.32 11.32
N LEU A 426 16.16 -5.21 10.43
CA LEU A 426 16.51 -4.94 9.02
C LEU A 426 15.41 -5.40 8.04
N GLY A 427 14.31 -5.98 8.52
CA GLY A 427 13.22 -6.47 7.67
C GLY A 427 13.31 -7.96 7.34
N PRO A 428 12.29 -8.52 6.66
CA PRO A 428 12.23 -9.95 6.37
C PRO A 428 13.06 -10.35 5.13
N PHE A 429 13.36 -11.64 5.05
CA PHE A 429 13.96 -12.33 3.93
C PHE A 429 13.26 -13.67 3.73
N TYR A 430 12.94 -14.00 2.48
CA TYR A 430 12.34 -15.29 2.10
C TYR A 430 13.41 -16.14 1.41
N PRO A 431 13.93 -17.19 2.06
CA PRO A 431 15.03 -17.98 1.50
C PRO A 431 14.67 -18.69 0.19
N SER A 432 13.44 -19.18 0.07
CA SER A 432 12.98 -19.96 -1.08
C SER A 432 11.46 -19.86 -1.27
N PRO A 433 10.92 -18.70 -1.64
CA PRO A 433 9.47 -18.43 -1.67
C PRO A 433 8.66 -19.31 -2.64
N GLY A 434 9.32 -20.03 -3.55
CA GLY A 434 8.68 -21.01 -4.44
C GLY A 434 8.63 -22.44 -3.88
N ALA A 435 9.23 -22.71 -2.72
CA ALA A 435 9.40 -24.06 -2.17
C ALA A 435 9.14 -24.15 -0.66
N THR A 436 9.26 -23.05 0.08
CA THR A 436 9.06 -23.01 1.53
C THR A 436 8.18 -21.81 1.92
N ASP A 437 7.56 -21.88 3.10
CA ASP A 437 6.88 -20.74 3.73
C ASP A 437 7.74 -20.06 4.81
N GLU A 438 9.04 -20.38 4.80
CA GLU A 438 10.00 -19.89 5.77
C GLU A 438 10.17 -18.37 5.66
N VAL A 439 10.08 -17.69 6.79
CA VAL A 439 10.37 -16.27 6.92
C VAL A 439 11.55 -16.11 7.85
N ILE A 440 12.61 -15.46 7.37
CA ILE A 440 13.78 -15.11 8.17
C ILE A 440 13.74 -13.62 8.48
N HIS A 441 13.76 -13.28 9.76
CA HIS A 441 13.82 -11.90 10.26
C HIS A 441 15.29 -11.49 10.40
N LEU A 442 15.69 -10.46 9.65
CA LEU A 442 17.07 -9.99 9.66
C LEU A 442 17.27 -8.90 10.72
N PHE A 443 18.40 -8.96 11.42
CA PHE A 443 18.78 -7.99 12.43
C PHE A 443 20.25 -7.58 12.29
N SER A 444 20.59 -6.41 12.83
CA SER A 444 21.97 -6.05 13.19
C SER A 444 22.07 -5.78 14.69
N ALA A 445 23.20 -6.12 15.31
CA ALA A 445 23.38 -5.95 16.75
C ALA A 445 24.79 -5.42 17.07
N GLU A 446 24.87 -4.34 17.85
CA GLU A 446 26.14 -3.86 18.40
C GLU A 446 26.48 -4.69 19.64
N CYS A 447 27.59 -5.42 19.57
CA CYS A 447 28.04 -6.35 20.58
C CYS A 447 29.02 -5.65 21.54
N THR A 448 29.00 -6.05 22.81
CA THR A 448 29.78 -5.40 23.88
C THR A 448 30.85 -6.28 24.50
N GLU A 449 30.47 -7.48 24.92
CA GLU A 449 31.38 -8.44 25.54
C GLU A 449 31.15 -9.84 24.98
N ARG A 450 32.17 -10.70 25.13
CA ARG A 450 32.11 -12.08 24.69
C ARG A 450 32.35 -13.03 25.86
N ASP A 451 31.42 -13.95 26.02
CA ASP A 451 31.45 -15.08 26.95
C ASP A 451 31.73 -16.40 26.20
N GLN A 452 31.59 -17.53 26.88
CA GLN A 452 31.63 -18.85 26.26
C GLN A 452 30.38 -19.11 25.39
N GLN A 453 30.55 -19.80 24.26
CA GLN A 453 29.43 -20.29 23.43
C GLN A 453 28.62 -21.36 24.17
N HIS A 454 27.31 -21.39 23.94
CA HIS A 454 26.37 -22.36 24.50
C HIS A 454 25.74 -23.18 23.37
N LEU A 455 26.56 -23.99 22.70
CA LEU A 455 26.18 -24.71 21.49
C LEU A 455 25.33 -25.95 21.76
N GLU A 456 24.36 -26.20 20.89
CA GLU A 456 23.65 -27.48 20.85
C GLU A 456 24.55 -28.63 20.37
N LYS A 457 24.15 -29.88 20.66
CA LYS A 457 24.92 -31.08 20.25
C LYS A 457 25.11 -31.19 18.74
N SER A 458 24.20 -30.63 17.95
CA SER A 458 24.26 -30.62 16.48
C SER A 458 25.14 -29.52 15.91
N GLU A 459 25.58 -28.57 16.73
CA GLU A 459 26.27 -27.37 16.27
C GLU A 459 27.77 -27.55 16.32
N LEU A 460 28.38 -27.56 15.13
CA LEU A 460 29.82 -27.53 14.95
C LEU A 460 30.19 -26.14 14.43
N ILE A 461 30.33 -25.20 15.35
CA ILE A 461 30.49 -23.77 15.07
C ILE A 461 31.83 -23.26 15.59
N ASN A 462 32.54 -22.51 14.75
CA ASN A 462 33.70 -21.72 15.16
C ASN A 462 33.45 -20.24 14.90
N VAL A 463 33.62 -19.39 15.90
CA VAL A 463 33.49 -17.93 15.74
C VAL A 463 34.70 -17.36 14.98
N CYS A 464 34.43 -16.49 14.03
CA CYS A 464 35.41 -15.78 13.22
C CYS A 464 35.09 -14.28 13.21
N ILE A 465 36.02 -13.43 13.63
CA ILE A 465 35.85 -11.98 13.61
C ILE A 465 36.69 -11.45 12.45
N MET A 466 36.09 -10.64 11.59
CA MET A 466 36.80 -10.08 10.43
C MET A 466 36.42 -8.62 10.19
N GLU A 467 37.34 -7.88 9.58
CA GLU A 467 37.07 -6.50 9.15
C GLU A 467 35.91 -6.49 8.14
N GLU A 468 35.10 -5.42 8.15
CA GLU A 468 33.97 -5.28 7.20
C GLU A 468 34.44 -5.41 5.74
N ALA A 469 35.60 -4.82 5.41
CA ALA A 469 36.19 -4.92 4.08
C ALA A 469 36.55 -6.37 3.71
N GLU A 470 37.03 -7.18 4.66
CA GLU A 470 37.31 -8.59 4.43
C GLU A 470 36.01 -9.38 4.24
N PHE A 471 34.97 -9.10 5.02
CA PHE A 471 33.65 -9.72 4.87
C PHE A 471 33.07 -9.45 3.48
N ALA A 472 33.10 -8.19 3.04
CA ALA A 472 32.68 -7.78 1.70
C ALA A 472 33.49 -8.47 0.59
N GLU A 473 34.81 -8.55 0.75
CA GLU A 473 35.69 -9.24 -0.19
C GLU A 473 35.35 -10.74 -0.27
N LYS A 474 35.08 -11.39 0.88
CA LYS A 474 34.67 -12.81 0.89
C LYS A 474 33.32 -13.03 0.23
N ILE A 475 32.37 -12.11 0.35
CA ILE A 475 31.12 -12.13 -0.43
C ILE A 475 31.45 -12.05 -1.93
N ALA A 476 32.21 -11.04 -2.34
CA ALA A 476 32.56 -10.83 -3.75
C ALA A 476 33.31 -12.02 -4.38
N LYS A 477 34.08 -12.76 -3.57
CA LYS A 477 34.83 -13.96 -3.99
C LYS A 477 34.06 -15.27 -3.77
N ASN A 478 32.75 -15.24 -3.53
CA ASN A 478 31.90 -16.42 -3.31
C ASN A 478 32.36 -17.33 -2.16
N LYS A 479 33.02 -16.77 -1.14
CA LYS A 479 33.42 -17.49 0.07
C LYS A 479 32.37 -17.42 1.18
N ILE A 480 31.51 -16.40 1.15
CA ILE A 480 30.29 -16.30 1.96
C ILE A 480 29.11 -16.47 1.01
N LEU A 481 28.37 -17.57 1.18
CA LEU A 481 27.23 -17.93 0.32
C LEU A 481 25.92 -18.08 1.13
N HIS A 482 25.97 -17.78 2.43
CA HIS A 482 24.80 -17.83 3.29
C HIS A 482 23.82 -16.71 2.91
N GLY A 483 22.62 -17.08 2.43
CA GLY A 483 21.62 -16.12 1.93
C GLY A 483 21.23 -15.05 2.95
N GLY A 484 21.05 -15.45 4.22
CA GLY A 484 20.77 -14.52 5.32
C GLY A 484 21.92 -13.53 5.55
N ALA A 485 23.18 -13.98 5.42
CA ALA A 485 24.34 -13.10 5.54
C ALA A 485 24.42 -12.05 4.44
N LEU A 486 24.18 -12.46 3.19
CA LEU A 486 24.17 -11.55 2.04
C LEU A 486 23.06 -10.50 2.17
N ALA A 487 21.84 -10.94 2.54
CA ALA A 487 20.70 -10.06 2.68
C ALA A 487 20.85 -9.09 3.87
N ALA A 488 21.27 -9.58 5.04
CA ALA A 488 21.50 -8.75 6.22
C ALA A 488 22.57 -7.68 5.96
N TYR A 489 23.69 -8.07 5.35
CA TYR A 489 24.78 -7.15 5.06
C TYR A 489 24.38 -6.06 4.07
N LEU A 490 23.68 -6.40 2.98
CA LEU A 490 23.21 -5.40 2.03
C LEU A 490 22.27 -4.38 2.70
N LYS A 491 21.31 -4.85 3.48
CA LYS A 491 20.35 -3.98 4.17
C LYS A 491 21.03 -3.12 5.24
N TYR A 492 21.95 -3.69 6.01
CA TYR A 492 22.78 -2.97 6.98
C TYR A 492 23.59 -1.85 6.31
N ARG A 493 24.25 -2.14 5.18
CA ARG A 493 25.00 -1.13 4.40
C ARG A 493 24.10 -0.03 3.87
N LEU A 494 22.94 -0.35 3.31
CA LEU A 494 22.02 0.64 2.75
C LEU A 494 21.40 1.55 3.82
N LYS A 495 21.39 1.11 5.08
CA LYS A 495 20.87 1.89 6.20
C LYS A 495 21.91 2.82 6.83
N ASN A 496 23.20 2.46 6.73
CA ASN A 496 24.33 3.16 7.36
C ASN A 496 25.21 3.95 6.36
N ASN A 497 24.87 3.97 5.07
CA ASN A 497 25.40 4.93 4.09
C ASN A 497 24.32 5.97 3.79
#